data_AF-A0A7Y5GJG3-F1
#
_entry.id   AF-A0A7Y5GJG3-F1
#
_cell.length_a   1.000
_cell.length_b   1.000
_cell.length_c   1.000
_cell.angle_alpha   90.00
_cell.angle_beta   90.00
_cell.angle_gamma   90.00
#
_symmetry.space_group_name_H-M   'P 1'
#
loop_
_entity.id
_entity.type
_entity.pdbx_description
1 polymer ?
#
loop_
_entity_poly.entity_id
_entity_poly.type
_entity_poly.pdbx_seq_one_letter_code
_entity_poly.pdbx_strand_id
1 'polypeptide(L)'
;ESSVAAAFEAARAHNGPVSILVNNAGITPSAPLHTMELSMWNEVLAINLTGAFLCARAAIADMYAAKWGRIVNVASIAGLTGGAYISAYCASKHGMVGMTRALAKETAKRGVTVNAICPGYVETDSGKVGRAMKSTYKRHGTLNLFAALEVGTGQVRTKFTEYKKREDFRAFLDGVLAGQPQDKEIHVILDNYSPHKRNDDWLAKFEGRVRFHFTPASASWLNQIEIVFSLLQRKALNG
;
A
#
# COMPACT_ATOMS: atom_id res chain seq x y z
N GLU A 1 3.48 23.82 10.10
CA GLU A 1 4.06 23.12 11.27
C GLU A 1 3.12 23.15 12.48
N SER A 2 2.73 24.33 12.98
CA SER A 2 1.78 24.48 14.10
C SER A 2 0.47 23.71 13.92
N SER A 3 -0.12 23.75 12.71
CA SER A 3 -1.34 22.99 12.40
C SER A 3 -1.15 21.47 12.51
N VAL A 4 0.02 20.92 12.17
CA VAL A 4 0.32 19.49 12.33
C VAL A 4 0.44 19.15 13.81
N ALA A 5 1.15 19.97 14.60
CA ALA A 5 1.26 19.76 16.03
C ALA A 5 -0.13 19.74 16.70
N ALA A 6 -0.98 20.73 16.39
CA ALA A 6 -2.34 20.79 16.90
C ALA A 6 -3.18 19.56 16.52
N ALA A 7 -3.07 19.06 15.28
CA ALA A 7 -3.77 17.86 14.84
C ALA A 7 -3.33 16.60 15.60
N PHE A 8 -2.03 16.46 15.89
CA PHE A 8 -1.50 15.32 16.65
C PHE A 8 -1.88 15.38 18.13
N GLU A 9 -1.90 16.58 18.74
CA GLU A 9 -2.43 16.73 20.10
C GLU A 9 -3.90 16.35 20.18
N ALA A 10 -4.71 16.81 19.22
CA ALA A 10 -6.12 16.43 19.15
C ALA A 10 -6.29 14.91 18.96
N ALA A 11 -5.50 14.29 18.08
CA ALA A 11 -5.54 12.84 17.86
C ALA A 11 -5.18 12.06 19.13
N ARG A 12 -4.14 12.49 19.86
CA ARG A 12 -3.74 11.90 21.14
C ARG A 12 -4.80 12.04 22.21
N ALA A 13 -5.41 13.21 22.33
CA ALA A 13 -6.47 13.45 23.30
C ALA A 13 -7.68 12.53 23.09
N HIS A 14 -8.02 12.20 21.84
CA HIS A 14 -9.17 11.35 21.52
C HIS A 14 -8.87 9.85 21.55
N ASN A 15 -7.68 9.44 21.12
CA ASN A 15 -7.39 8.02 20.81
C ASN A 15 -6.15 7.47 21.56
N GLY A 16 -5.44 8.29 22.33
CA GLY A 16 -4.16 7.94 22.92
C GLY A 16 -2.98 8.03 21.92
N PRO A 17 -1.79 7.50 22.30
CA PRO A 17 -0.57 7.62 21.49
C PRO A 17 -0.72 7.10 20.05
N VAL A 18 -0.11 7.79 19.09
CA VAL A 18 -0.21 7.43 17.67
C VAL A 18 0.70 6.26 17.34
N SER A 19 0.10 5.10 17.04
CA SER A 19 0.81 3.86 16.67
C SER A 19 0.81 3.60 15.16
N ILE A 20 -0.09 4.21 14.40
CA ILE A 20 -0.20 4.08 12.94
C ILE A 20 -0.37 5.47 12.32
N LEU A 21 0.44 5.79 11.31
CA LEU A 21 0.35 7.01 10.52
C LEU A 21 0.21 6.66 9.04
N VAL A 22 -0.79 7.25 8.37
CA VAL A 22 -0.94 7.17 6.91
C VAL A 22 -0.82 8.56 6.32
N ASN A 23 0.28 8.83 5.63
CA ASN A 23 0.50 10.07 4.90
C ASN A 23 -0.14 9.97 3.50
N ASN A 24 -1.43 10.32 3.43
CA ASN A 24 -2.22 10.25 2.19
C ASN A 24 -2.39 11.60 1.48
N ALA A 25 -2.39 12.72 2.23
CA ALA A 25 -2.67 14.04 1.67
C ALA A 25 -1.74 14.36 0.47
N GLY A 26 -2.33 14.83 -0.62
CA GLY A 26 -1.57 15.21 -1.81
C GLY A 26 -2.39 15.90 -2.88
N ILE A 27 -1.71 16.71 -3.69
CA ILE A 27 -2.23 17.43 -4.85
C ILE A 27 -1.40 17.11 -6.11
N THR A 28 -2.01 17.28 -7.28
CA THR A 28 -1.37 16.97 -8.57
C THR A 28 -1.72 18.03 -9.65
N PRO A 29 -1.43 19.32 -9.42
CA PRO A 29 -1.54 20.31 -10.49
C PRO A 29 -0.56 19.99 -11.62
N SER A 30 -0.90 20.38 -12.84
CA SER A 30 -0.16 20.06 -14.07
C SER A 30 0.09 21.34 -14.87
N ALA A 31 1.33 21.55 -15.28
CA ALA A 31 1.75 22.68 -16.11
C ALA A 31 3.04 22.34 -16.90
N PRO A 32 3.19 22.82 -18.15
CA PRO A 32 4.51 22.87 -18.81
C PRO A 32 5.56 23.54 -17.94
N LEU A 33 6.79 23.01 -17.94
CA LEU A 33 7.85 23.49 -17.06
C LEU A 33 8.14 24.99 -17.27
N HIS A 34 8.11 25.47 -18.52
CA HIS A 34 8.39 26.86 -18.86
C HIS A 34 7.28 27.85 -18.44
N THR A 35 6.09 27.35 -18.06
CA THR A 35 4.97 28.15 -17.54
C THR A 35 4.56 27.75 -16.12
N MET A 36 5.33 26.88 -15.48
CA MET A 36 5.05 26.47 -14.10
C MET A 36 5.47 27.59 -13.15
N GLU A 37 4.49 28.16 -12.46
CA GLU A 37 4.74 29.12 -11.41
C GLU A 37 5.48 28.47 -10.23
N LEU A 38 6.44 29.21 -9.65
CA LEU A 38 7.19 28.74 -8.49
C LEU A 38 6.28 28.47 -7.28
N SER A 39 5.18 29.21 -7.16
CA SER A 39 4.15 28.98 -6.13
C SER A 39 3.54 27.59 -6.23
N MET A 40 3.20 27.13 -7.44
CA MET A 40 2.68 25.78 -7.68
C MET A 40 3.71 24.72 -7.28
N TRP A 41 4.97 24.90 -7.65
CA TRP A 41 6.06 24.00 -7.26
C TRP A 41 6.16 23.88 -5.73
N ASN A 42 6.20 25.02 -5.04
CA ASN A 42 6.32 25.08 -3.59
C ASN A 42 5.11 24.47 -2.88
N GLU A 43 3.89 24.73 -3.37
CA GLU A 43 2.67 24.17 -2.81
C GLU A 43 2.65 22.64 -2.92
N VAL A 44 3.00 22.09 -4.08
CA VAL A 44 3.08 20.64 -4.30
C VAL A 44 4.09 20.00 -3.34
N LEU A 45 5.28 20.57 -3.19
CA LEU A 45 6.26 20.02 -2.24
C LEU A 45 5.80 20.17 -0.79
N ALA A 46 5.23 21.32 -0.43
CA ALA A 46 4.75 21.61 0.91
C ALA A 46 3.69 20.59 1.35
N ILE A 47 2.72 20.30 0.48
CA ILE A 47 1.63 19.36 0.79
C ILE A 47 2.12 17.91 0.67
N ASN A 48 2.67 17.53 -0.50
CA ASN A 48 2.90 16.12 -0.81
C ASN A 48 4.12 15.52 -0.10
N LEU A 49 5.09 16.34 0.32
CA LEU A 49 6.34 15.87 0.88
C LEU A 49 6.61 16.45 2.27
N THR A 50 6.67 17.78 2.39
CA THR A 50 6.95 18.43 3.68
C THR A 50 5.88 18.11 4.72
N GLY A 51 4.60 18.08 4.33
CA GLY A 51 3.50 17.67 5.21
C GLY A 51 3.71 16.27 5.78
N ALA A 52 4.04 15.30 4.92
CA ALA A 52 4.31 13.93 5.34
C ALA A 52 5.54 13.81 6.27
N PHE A 53 6.60 14.59 6.00
CA PHE A 53 7.76 14.69 6.88
C PHE A 53 7.35 15.20 8.27
N LEU A 54 6.59 16.30 8.33
CA LEU A 54 6.16 16.90 9.59
C LEU A 54 5.28 15.93 10.39
N CYS A 55 4.36 15.23 9.74
CA CYS A 55 3.52 14.21 10.38
C CYS A 55 4.34 13.02 10.89
N ALA A 56 5.29 12.52 10.09
CA ALA A 56 6.17 11.42 10.51
C ALA A 56 7.00 11.83 11.74
N ARG A 57 7.56 13.05 11.74
CA ARG A 57 8.32 13.60 12.87
C ARG A 57 7.46 13.72 14.13
N ALA A 58 6.18 14.08 14.01
CA ALA A 58 5.26 14.18 15.15
C ALA A 58 4.82 12.81 15.70
N ALA A 59 4.69 11.79 14.85
CA ALA A 59 4.24 10.45 15.24
C ALA A 59 5.34 9.59 15.87
N ILE A 60 6.59 9.81 15.48
CA ILE A 60 7.67 8.84 15.75
C ILE A 60 8.00 8.68 17.23
N ALA A 61 7.79 9.72 18.03
CA ALA A 61 8.02 9.69 19.47
C ALA A 61 7.10 8.68 20.17
N ASP A 62 5.81 8.71 19.84
CA ASP A 62 4.79 7.78 20.36
C ASP A 62 5.14 6.33 19.99
N MET A 63 5.52 6.11 18.72
CA MET A 63 5.87 4.79 18.21
C MET A 63 7.15 4.22 18.85
N TYR A 64 8.15 5.07 19.12
CA TYR A 64 9.37 4.66 19.83
C TYR A 64 9.10 4.32 21.29
N ALA A 65 8.26 5.10 21.98
CA ALA A 65 7.86 4.80 23.35
C ALA A 65 7.12 3.45 23.42
N ALA A 66 6.25 3.17 22.44
CA ALA A 66 5.52 1.91 22.33
C ALA A 66 6.39 0.73 21.83
N LYS A 67 7.61 0.97 21.32
CA LYS A 67 8.45 -0.01 20.61
C LYS A 67 7.72 -0.69 19.45
N TRP A 68 6.72 -0.01 18.89
CA TRP A 68 5.90 -0.49 17.79
C TRP A 68 5.30 0.68 17.03
N GLY A 69 5.38 0.67 15.71
CA GLY A 69 4.69 1.66 14.89
C GLY A 69 4.66 1.32 13.41
N ARG A 70 3.69 1.88 12.69
CA ARG A 70 3.54 1.72 11.23
C ARG A 70 3.38 3.09 10.57
N ILE A 71 4.25 3.40 9.62
CA ILE A 71 4.09 4.57 8.75
C ILE A 71 3.87 4.08 7.32
N VAL A 72 2.76 4.49 6.71
CA VAL A 72 2.43 4.23 5.31
C VAL A 72 2.41 5.56 4.56
N ASN A 73 3.27 5.67 3.55
CA ASN A 73 3.36 6.85 2.71
C ASN A 73 2.70 6.58 1.35
N VAL A 74 1.70 7.38 0.99
CA VAL A 74 1.06 7.28 -0.33
C VAL A 74 1.91 8.03 -1.35
N ALA A 75 2.75 7.30 -2.07
CA ALA A 75 3.57 7.82 -3.16
C ALA A 75 2.78 7.80 -4.49
N SER A 76 3.41 7.34 -5.58
CA SER A 76 2.80 7.15 -6.91
C SER A 76 3.77 6.40 -7.81
N ILE A 77 3.30 5.82 -8.92
CA ILE A 77 4.19 5.45 -10.04
C ILE A 77 5.06 6.64 -10.49
N ALA A 78 4.57 7.87 -10.35
CA ALA A 78 5.33 9.10 -10.60
C ALA A 78 6.50 9.31 -9.61
N GLY A 79 6.58 8.53 -8.54
CA GLY A 79 7.72 8.46 -7.61
C GLY A 79 8.79 7.45 -8.03
N LEU A 80 8.56 6.73 -9.13
CA LEU A 80 9.47 5.75 -9.73
C LEU A 80 9.81 6.10 -11.19
N THR A 81 8.94 6.87 -11.85
CA THR A 81 9.09 7.30 -13.24
C THR A 81 8.70 8.78 -13.39
N GLY A 82 9.17 9.43 -14.45
CA GLY A 82 8.75 10.80 -14.79
C GLY A 82 7.45 10.85 -15.60
N GLY A 83 6.85 12.04 -15.71
CA GLY A 83 5.73 12.34 -16.59
C GLY A 83 5.77 13.80 -17.04
N ALA A 84 5.32 14.06 -18.28
CA ALA A 84 5.24 15.42 -18.79
C ALA A 84 4.23 16.25 -17.98
N TYR A 85 4.53 17.54 -17.81
CA TYR A 85 3.68 18.53 -17.15
C TYR A 85 3.49 18.36 -15.63
N ILE A 86 4.05 17.31 -15.02
CA ILE A 86 3.89 16.99 -13.59
C ILE A 86 5.24 16.94 -12.85
N SER A 87 6.21 17.76 -13.24
CA SER A 87 7.57 17.75 -12.68
C SER A 87 7.60 17.94 -11.17
N ALA A 88 6.83 18.90 -10.62
CA ALA A 88 6.70 19.12 -9.17
C ALA A 88 6.14 17.89 -8.45
N TYR A 89 5.11 17.26 -9.04
CA TYR A 89 4.50 16.06 -8.49
C TYR A 89 5.49 14.88 -8.50
N CYS A 90 6.15 14.64 -9.63
CA CYS A 90 7.20 13.62 -9.75
C CYS A 90 8.31 13.83 -8.71
N ALA A 91 8.79 15.06 -8.55
CA ALA A 91 9.79 15.40 -7.53
C ALA A 91 9.29 15.08 -6.12
N SER A 92 8.06 15.49 -5.79
CA SER A 92 7.46 15.20 -4.48
C SER A 92 7.32 13.70 -4.20
N LYS A 93 6.92 12.90 -5.20
CA LYS A 93 6.70 11.46 -5.05
C LYS A 93 8.01 10.66 -5.06
N HIS A 94 9.04 11.10 -5.78
CA HIS A 94 10.39 10.54 -5.64
C HIS A 94 10.98 10.87 -4.27
N GLY A 95 10.80 12.11 -3.80
CA GLY A 95 11.17 12.53 -2.45
C GLY A 95 10.49 11.67 -1.39
N MET A 96 9.19 11.36 -1.56
CA MET A 96 8.45 10.48 -0.66
C MET A 96 9.04 9.06 -0.61
N VAL A 97 9.40 8.48 -1.75
CA VAL A 97 10.04 7.15 -1.82
C VAL A 97 11.42 7.19 -1.17
N GLY A 98 12.21 8.24 -1.42
CA GLY A 98 13.51 8.45 -0.79
C GLY A 98 13.41 8.57 0.74
N MET A 99 12.53 9.45 1.22
CA MET A 99 12.26 9.65 2.65
C MET A 99 11.80 8.35 3.32
N THR A 100 10.91 7.60 2.66
CA THR A 100 10.45 6.29 3.16
C THR A 100 11.61 5.33 3.40
N ARG A 101 12.51 5.19 2.42
CA ARG A 101 13.67 4.29 2.53
C ARG A 101 14.65 4.74 3.62
N ALA A 102 14.85 6.04 3.77
CA ALA A 102 15.70 6.61 4.82
C ALA A 102 15.11 6.33 6.21
N LEU A 103 13.84 6.70 6.43
CA LEU A 103 13.15 6.50 7.70
C LEU A 103 13.04 5.02 8.06
N ALA A 104 12.73 4.13 7.10
CA ALA A 104 12.68 2.70 7.37
C ALA A 104 13.99 2.15 7.95
N LYS A 105 15.15 2.65 7.46
CA LYS A 105 16.47 2.26 8.00
C LYS A 105 16.72 2.85 9.38
N GLU A 106 16.36 4.12 9.58
CA GLU A 106 16.52 4.83 10.85
C GLU A 106 15.72 4.16 11.97
N THR A 107 14.49 3.75 11.68
CA THR A 107 13.52 3.34 12.68
C THR A 107 13.49 1.83 12.95
N ALA A 108 14.12 1.02 12.10
CA ALA A 108 14.01 -0.45 12.11
C ALA A 108 14.34 -1.08 13.48
N LYS A 109 15.39 -0.60 14.15
CA LYS A 109 15.82 -1.14 15.46
C LYS A 109 14.91 -0.73 16.62
N ARG A 110 13.93 0.14 16.37
CA ARG A 110 13.00 0.69 17.38
C ARG A 110 11.57 0.15 17.21
N GLY A 111 11.39 -0.90 16.40
CA GLY A 111 10.09 -1.58 16.22
C GLY A 111 9.11 -0.87 15.28
N VAL A 112 9.58 0.15 14.56
CA VAL A 112 8.77 0.95 13.64
C VAL A 112 9.14 0.62 12.20
N THR A 113 8.13 0.33 11.38
CA THR A 113 8.30 0.08 9.94
C THR A 113 7.72 1.24 9.12
N VAL A 114 8.42 1.63 8.06
CA VAL A 114 7.98 2.68 7.14
C VAL A 114 7.93 2.11 5.73
N ASN A 115 6.78 2.18 5.08
CA ASN A 115 6.56 1.67 3.73
C ASN A 115 5.91 2.73 2.84
N ALA A 116 6.15 2.62 1.53
CA ALA A 116 5.52 3.48 0.54
C ALA A 116 4.70 2.63 -0.41
N ILE A 117 3.48 3.06 -0.67
CA ILE A 117 2.66 2.49 -1.73
C ILE A 117 2.77 3.41 -2.95
N CYS A 118 2.96 2.83 -4.14
CA CYS A 118 3.11 3.58 -5.39
C CYS A 118 1.95 3.24 -6.33
N PRO A 119 0.74 3.80 -6.11
CA PRO A 119 -0.40 3.54 -6.99
C PRO A 119 -0.12 4.00 -8.42
N GLY A 120 -0.67 3.26 -9.37
CA GLY A 120 -0.95 3.79 -10.71
C GLY A 120 -2.08 4.83 -10.65
N TYR A 121 -2.70 5.13 -11.78
CA TYR A 121 -3.88 5.98 -11.76
C TYR A 121 -5.02 5.29 -11.01
N VAL A 122 -5.57 5.97 -10.01
CA VAL A 122 -6.71 5.53 -9.21
C VAL A 122 -7.79 6.58 -9.40
N GLU A 123 -9.01 6.15 -9.73
CA GLU A 123 -10.17 7.04 -9.79
C GLU A 123 -10.49 7.49 -8.37
N THR A 124 -10.43 8.80 -8.13
CA THR A 124 -10.87 9.43 -6.89
C THR A 124 -12.20 10.15 -7.14
N ASP A 125 -12.96 10.42 -6.08
CA ASP A 125 -14.29 11.08 -6.14
C ASP A 125 -14.29 12.44 -6.89
N SER A 126 -13.12 12.99 -7.21
CA SER A 126 -12.94 14.20 -8.03
C SER A 126 -13.15 14.01 -9.55
N GLY A 127 -13.45 12.80 -10.05
CA GLY A 127 -13.84 12.55 -11.44
C GLY A 127 -12.75 12.70 -12.50
N LYS A 128 -11.48 12.92 -12.11
CA LYS A 128 -10.35 13.02 -13.04
C LYS A 128 -9.73 11.64 -13.29
N VAL A 129 -10.16 10.99 -14.38
CA VAL A 129 -9.60 9.70 -14.81
C VAL A 129 -8.37 9.93 -15.69
N GLY A 130 -7.19 9.51 -15.19
CA GLY A 130 -6.01 9.23 -16.02
C GLY A 130 -5.92 7.73 -16.28
N ARG A 131 -5.69 7.32 -17.52
CA ARG A 131 -5.70 5.90 -17.93
C ARG A 131 -4.56 5.12 -17.25
N ALA A 132 -4.89 4.03 -16.53
CA ALA A 132 -3.92 3.19 -15.83
C ALA A 132 -2.82 2.62 -16.76
N MET A 133 -1.58 3.10 -16.62
CA MET A 133 -0.41 2.35 -17.11
C MET A 133 -0.14 1.17 -16.17
N LYS A 134 0.18 0.01 -16.76
CA LYS A 134 0.56 -1.21 -16.05
C LYS A 134 1.68 -0.89 -15.06
N SER A 135 1.50 -1.23 -13.78
CA SER A 135 2.57 -1.21 -12.78
C SER A 135 3.68 -2.18 -13.19
N THR A 136 4.77 -1.68 -13.76
CA THR A 136 5.96 -2.49 -14.06
C THR A 136 6.86 -2.53 -12.82
N TYR A 137 6.71 -3.60 -12.05
CA TYR A 137 7.68 -3.95 -11.00
C TYR A 137 8.95 -4.52 -11.68
N LYS A 138 9.97 -3.70 -11.94
CA LYS A 138 11.29 -4.19 -12.39
C LYS A 138 12.16 -4.44 -11.15
N ARG A 139 12.37 -5.71 -10.81
CA ARG A 139 13.34 -6.15 -9.79
C ARG A 139 14.50 -6.84 -10.50
N HIS A 140 15.72 -6.35 -10.33
CA HIS A 140 16.94 -7.01 -10.82
C HIS A 140 17.16 -8.31 -10.04
N GLY A 141 17.22 -9.46 -10.73
CA GLY A 141 17.48 -10.78 -10.13
C GLY A 141 16.24 -11.47 -9.52
N THR A 142 15.12 -11.51 -10.23
CA THR A 142 13.83 -11.99 -9.74
C THR A 142 13.84 -13.45 -9.25
N LEU A 143 13.86 -13.64 -7.94
CA LEU A 143 13.28 -14.83 -7.31
C LEU A 143 11.77 -14.82 -7.60
N ASN A 144 11.25 -15.83 -8.31
CA ASN A 144 9.80 -15.99 -8.44
C ASN A 144 9.25 -16.42 -7.08
N LEU A 145 8.43 -15.56 -6.48
CA LEU A 145 7.92 -15.72 -5.12
C LEU A 145 6.41 -15.64 -5.15
N PHE A 146 5.76 -16.65 -4.57
CA PHE A 146 4.38 -16.55 -4.08
C PHE A 146 4.40 -16.28 -2.58
N ALA A 147 3.50 -15.40 -2.13
CA ALA A 147 3.31 -15.09 -0.73
C ALA A 147 1.82 -15.01 -0.40
N ALA A 148 1.45 -15.48 0.78
CA ALA A 148 0.10 -15.39 1.34
C ALA A 148 0.19 -14.91 2.79
N LEU A 149 -0.60 -13.91 3.15
CA LEU A 149 -0.77 -13.46 4.53
C LEU A 149 -2.07 -14.03 5.07
N GLU A 150 -1.98 -14.72 6.20
CA GLU A 150 -3.15 -15.02 7.00
C GLU A 150 -3.50 -13.79 7.83
N VAL A 151 -4.65 -13.19 7.51
CA VAL A 151 -5.06 -11.89 8.06
C VAL A 151 -5.29 -11.96 9.58
N GLY A 152 -5.84 -13.07 10.08
CA GLY A 152 -6.16 -13.24 11.51
C GLY A 152 -4.94 -13.41 12.41
N THR A 153 -3.88 -14.05 11.91
CA THR A 153 -2.68 -14.37 12.70
C THR A 153 -1.49 -13.48 12.35
N GLY A 154 -1.53 -12.79 11.21
CA GLY A 154 -0.39 -12.07 10.67
C GLY A 154 0.70 -12.98 10.07
N GLN A 155 0.48 -14.29 10.01
CA GLN A 155 1.48 -15.23 9.50
C GLN A 155 1.62 -15.07 7.98
N VAL A 156 2.87 -14.94 7.51
CA VAL A 156 3.20 -14.90 6.08
C VAL A 156 3.77 -16.24 5.65
N ARG A 157 3.13 -16.88 4.68
CA ARG A 157 3.62 -18.09 4.00
C ARG A 157 4.21 -17.72 2.66
N THR A 158 5.37 -18.26 2.33
CA THR A 158 6.07 -17.95 1.08
C THR A 158 6.59 -19.20 0.40
N LYS A 159 6.61 -19.19 -0.94
CA LYS A 159 7.26 -20.24 -1.74
C LYS A 159 8.00 -19.63 -2.91
N PHE A 160 9.27 -19.99 -3.05
CA PHE A 160 10.05 -19.68 -4.23
C PHE A 160 9.79 -20.73 -5.31
N THR A 161 9.72 -20.29 -6.55
CA THR A 161 9.46 -21.13 -7.71
C THR A 161 10.46 -20.81 -8.81
N GLU A 162 10.68 -21.74 -9.71
CA GLU A 162 11.52 -21.51 -10.89
C GLU A 162 10.74 -20.70 -11.95
N TYR A 163 9.43 -20.95 -12.07
CA TYR A 163 8.52 -20.27 -12.99
C TYR A 163 7.34 -19.62 -12.24
N LYS A 164 6.55 -18.80 -12.93
CA LYS A 164 5.26 -18.27 -12.44
C LYS A 164 4.11 -18.80 -13.27
N LYS A 165 3.95 -20.12 -13.32
CA LYS A 165 2.84 -20.77 -14.03
C LYS A 165 1.65 -20.96 -13.08
N ARG A 166 0.50 -21.32 -13.66
CA ARG A 166 -0.73 -21.56 -12.89
C ARG A 166 -0.56 -22.77 -11.97
N GLU A 167 0.18 -23.77 -12.43
CA GLU A 167 0.48 -25.00 -11.69
C GLU A 167 1.31 -24.68 -10.44
N ASP A 168 2.29 -23.77 -10.57
CA ASP A 168 3.09 -23.30 -9.44
C ASP A 168 2.24 -22.59 -8.38
N PHE A 169 1.29 -21.77 -8.83
CA PHE A 169 0.34 -21.07 -7.96
C PHE A 169 -0.60 -22.04 -7.24
N ARG A 170 -1.16 -23.03 -7.95
CA ARG A 170 -2.02 -24.07 -7.35
C ARG A 170 -1.26 -24.87 -6.30
N ALA A 171 -0.05 -25.33 -6.62
CA ALA A 171 0.78 -26.08 -5.68
C ALA A 171 1.20 -25.24 -4.46
N PHE A 172 1.33 -23.92 -4.60
CA PHE A 172 1.50 -23.03 -3.46
C PHE A 172 0.23 -22.96 -2.61
N LEU A 173 -0.95 -22.74 -3.21
CA LEU A 173 -2.21 -22.67 -2.50
C LEU A 173 -2.58 -23.98 -1.80
N ASP A 174 -2.32 -25.14 -2.40
CA ASP A 174 -2.53 -26.44 -1.76
C ASP A 174 -1.78 -26.51 -0.41
N GLY A 175 -0.54 -26.02 -0.36
CA GLY A 175 0.25 -25.94 0.87
C GLY A 175 -0.23 -24.88 1.86
N VAL A 176 -0.82 -23.78 1.39
CA VAL A 176 -1.45 -22.77 2.26
C VAL A 176 -2.71 -23.34 2.91
N LEU A 177 -3.55 -24.01 2.12
CA LEU A 177 -4.85 -24.54 2.55
C LEU A 177 -4.74 -25.80 3.40
N ALA A 178 -3.69 -26.61 3.23
CA ALA A 178 -3.46 -27.81 4.05
C ALA A 178 -3.41 -27.51 5.56
N GLY A 179 -3.03 -26.30 5.94
CA GLY A 179 -2.96 -25.86 7.35
C GLY A 179 -4.24 -25.19 7.88
N GLN A 180 -5.30 -25.09 7.08
CA GLN A 180 -6.50 -24.31 7.44
C GLN A 180 -7.63 -25.20 8.03
N PRO A 181 -8.35 -24.75 9.07
CA PRO A 181 -9.44 -25.50 9.69
C PRO A 181 -10.52 -25.91 8.68
N GLN A 182 -11.00 -27.16 8.75
CA GLN A 182 -11.92 -27.73 7.76
C GLN A 182 -13.34 -27.14 7.77
N ASP A 183 -13.75 -26.59 8.90
CA ASP A 183 -15.06 -25.98 9.15
C ASP A 183 -15.18 -24.53 8.68
N LYS A 184 -14.10 -23.96 8.10
CA LYS A 184 -14.06 -22.56 7.69
C LYS A 184 -14.16 -22.39 6.18
N GLU A 185 -14.98 -21.43 5.76
CA GLU A 185 -14.91 -20.83 4.43
C GLU A 185 -13.63 -19.99 4.30
N ILE A 186 -12.97 -20.09 3.15
CA ILE A 186 -11.68 -19.46 2.89
C ILE A 186 -11.82 -18.50 1.73
N HIS A 187 -11.61 -17.22 2.01
CA HIS A 187 -11.64 -16.15 1.02
C HIS A 187 -10.20 -15.79 0.63
N VAL A 188 -9.83 -16.06 -0.61
CA VAL A 188 -8.50 -15.75 -1.14
C VAL A 188 -8.60 -14.51 -2.02
N ILE A 189 -7.87 -13.46 -1.64
CA ILE A 189 -7.84 -12.19 -2.37
C ILE A 189 -6.60 -12.18 -3.26
N LEU A 190 -6.82 -12.07 -4.56
CA LEU A 190 -5.79 -12.24 -5.59
C LEU A 190 -5.74 -11.01 -6.49
N ASP A 191 -4.54 -10.64 -6.94
CA ASP A 191 -4.42 -9.68 -8.03
C ASP A 191 -4.91 -10.31 -9.35
N ASN A 192 -5.23 -9.47 -10.34
CA ASN A 192 -5.69 -9.92 -11.66
C ASN A 192 -4.52 -10.36 -12.59
N TYR A 193 -3.47 -10.98 -12.03
CA TYR A 193 -2.34 -11.56 -12.77
C TYR A 193 -2.70 -12.91 -13.41
N SER A 194 -2.03 -13.28 -14.51
CA SER A 194 -2.45 -14.42 -15.35
C SER A 194 -2.50 -15.79 -14.66
N PRO A 195 -1.59 -16.16 -13.74
CA PRO A 195 -1.62 -17.46 -13.05
C PRO A 195 -2.80 -17.59 -12.07
N HIS A 196 -3.36 -16.47 -11.60
CA HIS A 196 -4.48 -16.48 -10.66
C HIS A 196 -5.82 -16.74 -11.35
N LYS A 197 -5.90 -16.55 -12.68
CA LYS A 197 -7.13 -16.73 -13.46
C LYS A 197 -7.28 -18.15 -13.98
N ARG A 198 -8.53 -18.52 -14.27
CA ARG A 198 -8.92 -19.83 -14.86
C ARG A 198 -8.49 -20.98 -13.96
N ASN A 199 -8.90 -20.91 -12.70
CA ASN A 199 -8.66 -21.93 -11.67
C ASN A 199 -9.96 -22.65 -11.27
N ASP A 200 -10.97 -22.61 -12.14
CA ASP A 200 -12.32 -23.13 -11.86
C ASP A 200 -12.30 -24.65 -11.60
N ASP A 201 -11.49 -25.39 -12.35
CA ASP A 201 -11.24 -26.83 -12.16
C ASP A 201 -10.57 -27.14 -10.82
N TRP A 202 -9.66 -26.27 -10.37
CA TRP A 202 -9.01 -26.41 -9.07
C TRP A 202 -9.96 -26.02 -7.93
N LEU A 203 -10.75 -24.96 -8.09
CA LEU A 203 -11.75 -24.51 -7.10
C LEU A 203 -12.88 -25.52 -6.90
N ALA A 204 -13.28 -26.23 -7.94
CA ALA A 204 -14.32 -27.26 -7.88
C ALA A 204 -14.00 -28.36 -6.84
N LYS A 205 -12.71 -28.63 -6.57
CA LYS A 205 -12.26 -29.61 -5.57
C LYS A 205 -12.62 -29.24 -4.12
N PHE A 206 -12.96 -27.98 -3.88
CA PHE A 206 -13.26 -27.46 -2.55
C PHE A 206 -14.76 -27.20 -2.34
N GLU A 207 -15.63 -27.59 -3.28
CA GLU A 207 -17.10 -27.56 -3.13
C GLU A 207 -17.65 -26.22 -2.59
N GLY A 208 -17.08 -25.09 -3.05
CA GLY A 208 -17.49 -23.75 -2.63
C GLY A 208 -16.89 -23.24 -1.31
N ARG A 209 -16.13 -24.08 -0.59
CA ARG A 209 -15.40 -23.69 0.62
C ARG A 209 -14.33 -22.62 0.36
N VAL A 210 -13.69 -22.67 -0.80
CA VAL A 210 -12.66 -21.69 -1.20
C VAL A 210 -13.25 -20.75 -2.25
N ARG A 211 -13.18 -19.44 -2.01
CA ARG A 211 -13.63 -18.41 -2.96
C ARG A 211 -12.52 -17.44 -3.31
N PHE A 212 -12.34 -17.21 -4.61
CA PHE A 212 -11.37 -16.22 -5.10
C PHE A 212 -12.04 -14.87 -5.31
N HIS A 213 -11.38 -13.82 -4.85
CA HIS A 213 -11.76 -12.43 -5.03
C HIS A 213 -10.65 -11.74 -5.81
N PHE A 214 -10.94 -11.31 -7.04
CA PHE A 214 -9.95 -10.69 -7.89
C PHE A 214 -9.94 -9.17 -7.72
N THR A 215 -8.77 -8.62 -7.50
CA THR A 215 -8.55 -7.17 -7.40
C THR A 215 -8.02 -6.64 -8.73
N PRO A 216 -8.32 -5.39 -9.12
CA PRO A 216 -7.80 -4.79 -10.34
C PRO A 216 -6.28 -4.91 -10.45
N ALA A 217 -5.75 -5.17 -11.65
CA ALA A 217 -4.32 -5.40 -11.89
C ALA A 217 -3.40 -4.22 -11.51
N SER A 218 -3.98 -3.04 -11.29
CA SER A 218 -3.29 -1.80 -10.91
C SER A 218 -3.34 -1.52 -9.40
N ALA A 219 -4.04 -2.32 -8.60
CA ALA A 219 -4.11 -2.16 -7.16
C ALA A 219 -2.98 -2.95 -6.47
N SER A 220 -2.18 -2.26 -5.65
CA SER A 220 -1.25 -2.92 -4.73
C SER A 220 -2.03 -3.85 -3.80
N TRP A 221 -1.54 -5.07 -3.56
CA TRP A 221 -2.13 -6.00 -2.59
C TRP A 221 -2.31 -5.37 -1.19
N LEU A 222 -1.43 -4.43 -0.81
CA LEU A 222 -1.57 -3.63 0.41
C LEU A 222 -2.77 -2.66 0.39
N ASN A 223 -3.06 -2.01 -0.74
CA ASN A 223 -4.25 -1.15 -0.87
C ASN A 223 -5.54 -1.96 -0.72
N GLN A 224 -5.51 -3.24 -1.07
CA GLN A 224 -6.67 -4.12 -1.02
C GLN A 224 -6.88 -4.67 0.39
N ILE A 225 -5.80 -4.97 1.11
CA ILE A 225 -5.84 -5.22 2.56
C ILE A 225 -6.45 -4.01 3.28
N GLU A 226 -6.04 -2.78 2.94
CA GLU A 226 -6.61 -1.55 3.50
C GLU A 226 -8.11 -1.38 3.18
N ILE A 227 -8.55 -1.69 1.96
CA ILE A 227 -9.97 -1.65 1.57
C ILE A 227 -10.78 -2.70 2.35
N VAL A 228 -10.26 -3.92 2.49
CA VAL A 228 -10.94 -5.01 3.21
C VAL A 228 -11.06 -4.68 4.69
N PHE A 229 -9.98 -4.21 5.32
CA PHE A 229 -10.05 -3.76 6.71
C PHE A 229 -10.97 -2.55 6.89
N SER A 230 -11.00 -1.61 5.94
CA SER A 230 -11.94 -0.48 5.96
C SER A 230 -13.40 -0.91 5.78
N LEU A 231 -13.68 -1.98 5.03
CA LEU A 231 -15.02 -2.56 4.88
C LEU A 231 -15.44 -3.33 6.12
N LEU A 232 -14.53 -4.10 6.72
CA LEU A 232 -14.76 -4.81 7.98
C LEU A 232 -14.96 -3.82 9.14
N GLN A 233 -14.16 -2.76 9.21
CA GLN A 233 -14.31 -1.68 10.18
C GLN A 233 -15.66 -0.96 10.03
N ARG A 234 -16.08 -0.63 8.81
CA ARG A 234 -17.40 -0.04 8.57
C ARG A 234 -18.55 -0.96 8.97
N LYS A 235 -18.44 -2.27 8.72
CA LYS A 235 -19.46 -3.26 9.14
C LYS A 235 -19.46 -3.50 10.65
N ALA A 236 -18.32 -3.41 11.32
CA ALA A 236 -18.21 -3.55 12.78
C ALA A 236 -18.66 -2.30 13.54
N LEU A 237 -18.53 -1.11 12.93
CA LEU A 237 -18.98 0.17 13.49
C LEU A 237 -20.46 0.47 13.21
N ASN A 238 -21.03 -0.13 12.16
CA ASN A 238 -22.46 -0.09 11.85
C ASN A 238 -23.18 -1.33 12.42
N GLY A 239 -22.97 -1.61 13.71
CA GLY A 239 -23.94 -2.41 14.47
C GLY A 239 -25.32 -1.75 14.41
#